data_AF-A0A7S4CSP7-F1
#
_entry.id   AF-A0A7S4CSP7-F1
#
_cell.length_a   1.000
_cell.length_b   1.000
_cell.length_c   1.000
_cell.angle_alpha   90.00
_cell.angle_beta   90.00
_cell.angle_gamma   90.00
#
_symmetry.space_group_name_H-M   'P 1'
#
loop_
_entity.id
_entity.type
_entity.pdbx_description
1 polymer ?
#
loop_
_entity_poly.entity_id
_entity_poly.type
_entity_poly.pdbx_seq_one_letter_code
_entity_poly.pdbx_strand_id
1 'polypeptide(L)'
;DLYYHVFRRIYKQLQQMQSLELHYVSPNLETASDLELCIPGQYRPNAPLVRIKGFTKILKVISSKQRPRRLTIRGSDGLDYKFLLKGHEDLRQDERVMQLFGLVNTLLANDRETSYTDLSIEKYPVIPLSWNAGLIGWLDHAETFHSLIREYRDSHKVKIASEHMIMMQMTTDYDHLALIQKVEVFEHALDNTEGQ
;
A
#
# COMPACT_ATOMS: atom_id res chain seq x y z
N ASP A 1 3.81 -33.25 -16.45
CA ASP A 1 2.37 -33.01 -16.71
C ASP A 1 1.52 -32.63 -15.50
N LEU A 2 1.55 -33.37 -14.38
CA LEU A 2 0.72 -33.07 -13.20
C LEU A 2 0.92 -31.66 -12.62
N TYR A 3 2.17 -31.24 -12.39
CA TYR A 3 2.48 -29.91 -11.86
C TYR A 3 1.95 -28.77 -12.74
N TYR A 4 2.07 -28.91 -14.06
CA TYR A 4 1.61 -27.90 -15.00
C TYR A 4 0.08 -27.75 -14.97
N HIS A 5 -0.64 -28.87 -14.88
CA HIS A 5 -2.10 -28.87 -14.77
C HIS A 5 -2.56 -28.18 -13.47
N VAL A 6 -1.96 -28.56 -12.33
CA VAL A 6 -2.27 -27.97 -11.02
C VAL A 6 -1.93 -26.47 -11.01
N PHE A 7 -0.76 -26.09 -11.50
CA PHE A 7 -0.33 -24.69 -11.59
C PHE A 7 -1.32 -23.85 -12.41
N ARG A 8 -1.73 -24.32 -13.59
CA ARG A 8 -2.72 -23.59 -14.42
C ARG A 8 -4.06 -23.43 -13.72
N ARG A 9 -4.53 -24.45 -12.99
CA ARG A 9 -5.78 -24.39 -12.24
C ARG A 9 -5.70 -23.38 -11.09
N ILE A 10 -4.63 -23.44 -10.29
CA ILE A 10 -4.38 -22.50 -9.19
C ILE A 10 -4.26 -21.08 -9.74
N TYR A 11 -3.49 -20.87 -10.80
CA TYR A 11 -3.27 -19.54 -11.38
C TYR A 11 -4.58 -18.88 -11.82
N LYS A 12 -5.45 -19.62 -12.53
CA LYS A 12 -6.77 -19.10 -12.93
C LYS A 12 -7.64 -18.74 -11.73
N GLN A 13 -7.68 -19.59 -10.71
CA GLN A 13 -8.47 -19.34 -9.49
C GLN A 13 -7.94 -18.14 -8.71
N LEU A 14 -6.61 -18.00 -8.61
CA LEU A 14 -5.97 -16.87 -7.95
C LEU A 14 -6.36 -15.54 -8.60
N GLN A 15 -6.39 -15.45 -9.94
CA GLN A 15 -6.76 -14.21 -10.65
C GLN A 15 -8.20 -13.75 -10.38
N GLN A 16 -9.13 -14.68 -10.11
CA GLN A 16 -10.55 -14.36 -9.87
C GLN A 16 -10.85 -14.01 -8.41
N MET A 17 -9.95 -14.34 -7.49
CA MET A 17 -10.18 -14.19 -6.06
C MET A 17 -9.95 -12.74 -5.59
N GLN A 18 -11.04 -11.98 -5.46
CA GLN A 18 -11.01 -10.56 -5.05
C GLN A 18 -11.27 -10.37 -3.55
N SER A 19 -11.83 -11.38 -2.88
CA SER A 19 -12.10 -11.39 -1.46
C SER A 19 -11.87 -12.77 -0.87
N LEU A 20 -11.70 -12.81 0.45
CA LEU A 20 -11.64 -14.02 1.25
C LEU A 20 -12.67 -13.91 2.37
N GLU A 21 -13.46 -14.96 2.59
CA GLU A 21 -14.30 -15.05 3.77
C GLU A 21 -13.53 -15.75 4.88
N LEU A 22 -13.52 -15.13 6.06
CA LEU A 22 -12.72 -15.54 7.20
C LEU A 22 -13.14 -16.93 7.70
N HIS A 23 -14.41 -17.29 7.57
CA HIS A 23 -14.93 -18.62 7.87
C HIS A 23 -14.15 -19.75 7.16
N TYR A 24 -13.79 -19.55 5.89
CA TYR A 24 -13.11 -20.59 5.11
C TYR A 24 -11.59 -20.61 5.30
N VAL A 25 -10.99 -19.50 5.75
CA VAL A 25 -9.52 -19.36 5.84
C VAL A 25 -8.99 -19.34 7.27
N SER A 26 -9.79 -18.89 8.25
CA SER A 26 -9.44 -18.83 9.67
C SER A 26 -10.70 -18.74 10.55
N PRO A 27 -11.38 -19.87 10.83
CA PRO A 27 -12.53 -19.91 11.74
C PRO A 27 -12.23 -19.34 13.13
N ASN A 28 -11.02 -19.59 13.64
CA ASN A 28 -10.58 -19.09 14.95
C ASN A 28 -10.56 -17.56 15.00
N LEU A 29 -10.19 -16.90 13.91
CA LEU A 29 -10.18 -15.43 13.86
C LEU A 29 -11.59 -14.87 13.67
N GLU A 30 -12.48 -15.63 13.00
CA GLU A 30 -13.89 -15.25 12.87
C GLU A 30 -14.63 -15.30 14.21
N THR A 31 -14.39 -16.33 15.04
CA THR A 31 -15.05 -16.50 16.34
C THR A 31 -14.38 -15.72 17.47
N ALA A 32 -13.19 -15.18 17.24
CA ALA A 32 -12.49 -14.37 18.23
C ALA A 32 -13.26 -13.06 18.51
N SER A 33 -13.70 -12.90 19.76
CA SER A 33 -14.44 -11.73 20.22
C SER A 33 -13.93 -11.24 21.57
N ASP A 34 -14.06 -9.94 21.82
CA ASP A 34 -13.77 -9.29 23.12
C ASP A 34 -12.41 -9.71 23.74
N LEU A 35 -11.35 -9.70 22.94
CA LEU A 35 -10.02 -10.07 23.38
C LEU A 35 -9.44 -9.02 24.33
N GLU A 36 -8.56 -9.44 25.23
CA GLU A 36 -7.81 -8.52 26.09
C GLU A 36 -6.73 -7.74 25.33
N LEU A 37 -6.32 -8.26 24.16
CA LEU A 37 -5.28 -7.68 23.32
C LEU A 37 -5.70 -6.33 22.71
N CYS A 38 -4.76 -5.38 22.69
CA CYS A 38 -4.94 -4.08 22.05
C CYS A 38 -4.99 -4.18 20.52
N ILE A 39 -5.66 -3.23 19.87
CA ILE A 39 -5.53 -3.02 18.44
C ILE A 39 -4.05 -2.81 18.08
N PRO A 40 -3.48 -3.57 17.11
CA PRO A 40 -2.08 -3.44 16.72
C PRO A 40 -1.69 -2.01 16.37
N GLY A 41 -0.60 -1.51 16.97
CA GLY A 41 -0.08 -0.16 16.71
C GLY A 41 -0.82 0.98 17.42
N GLN A 42 -1.83 0.71 18.26
CA GLN A 42 -2.60 1.75 18.96
C GLN A 42 -2.27 1.90 20.46
N TYR A 43 -1.40 1.05 21.02
CA TYR A 43 -1.02 1.13 22.42
C TYR A 43 -0.31 2.46 22.73
N ARG A 44 -0.82 3.18 23.74
CA ARG A 44 -0.22 4.41 24.28
C ARG A 44 -0.22 4.31 25.81
N PRO A 45 0.92 4.46 26.50
CA PRO A 45 1.01 4.25 27.96
C PRO A 45 0.02 5.08 28.79
N ASN A 46 -0.30 6.29 28.34
CA ASN A 46 -1.14 7.25 29.06
C ASN A 46 -2.55 7.39 28.48
N ALA A 47 -3.00 6.44 27.65
CA ALA A 47 -4.34 6.47 27.06
C ALA A 47 -5.14 5.20 27.39
N PRO A 48 -6.49 5.26 27.39
CA PRO A 48 -7.33 4.07 27.52
C PRO A 48 -7.00 3.03 26.44
N LEU A 49 -6.98 1.76 26.85
CA LEU A 49 -6.67 0.66 25.95
C LEU A 49 -7.85 0.37 25.02
N VAL A 50 -7.64 0.53 23.71
CA VAL A 50 -8.60 0.04 22.70
C VAL A 50 -8.29 -1.42 22.41
N ARG A 51 -9.18 -2.31 22.85
CA ARG A 51 -9.05 -3.76 22.71
C ARG A 51 -9.68 -4.26 21.41
N ILE A 52 -9.27 -5.44 20.96
CA ILE A 52 -9.89 -6.09 19.80
C ILE A 52 -11.26 -6.64 20.22
N LYS A 53 -12.32 -6.05 19.67
CA LYS A 53 -13.69 -6.57 19.83
C LYS A 53 -13.97 -7.74 18.88
N GLY A 54 -13.35 -7.75 17.70
CA GLY A 54 -13.47 -8.82 16.72
C GLY A 54 -12.96 -8.41 15.33
N PHE A 55 -13.16 -9.27 14.35
CA PHE A 55 -12.66 -9.09 12.99
C PHE A 55 -13.80 -9.06 11.97
N THR A 56 -13.64 -8.32 10.87
CA THR A 56 -14.60 -8.36 9.78
C THR A 56 -14.53 -9.70 9.04
N LYS A 57 -15.68 -10.28 8.71
CA LYS A 57 -15.78 -11.59 8.05
C LYS A 57 -15.20 -11.65 6.64
N ILE A 58 -15.06 -10.51 5.97
CA ILE A 58 -14.58 -10.46 4.58
C ILE A 58 -13.28 -9.66 4.52
N LEU A 59 -12.23 -10.26 3.98
CA LEU A 59 -10.98 -9.60 3.65
C LEU A 59 -10.95 -9.27 2.16
N LYS A 60 -10.77 -8.00 1.81
CA LYS A 60 -10.59 -7.59 0.41
C LYS A 60 -9.16 -7.90 -0.02
N VAL A 61 -8.97 -8.56 -1.16
CA VAL A 61 -7.66 -8.81 -1.75
C VAL A 61 -7.31 -7.65 -2.68
N ILE A 62 -6.14 -7.03 -2.48
CA ILE A 62 -5.68 -5.94 -3.35
C ILE A 62 -5.04 -6.53 -4.60
N SER A 63 -5.50 -6.12 -5.78
CA SER A 63 -5.00 -6.57 -7.07
C SER A 63 -3.59 -6.01 -7.35
N SER A 64 -2.57 -6.72 -6.89
CA SER A 64 -1.15 -6.43 -7.11
C SER A 64 -0.35 -7.73 -7.20
N LYS A 65 0.95 -7.67 -7.48
CA LYS A 65 1.82 -8.86 -7.52
C LYS A 65 1.79 -9.66 -6.21
N GLN A 66 1.85 -8.98 -5.07
CA GLN A 66 1.91 -9.61 -3.74
C GLN A 66 0.53 -9.93 -3.15
N ARG A 67 -0.54 -9.37 -3.74
CA ARG A 67 -1.93 -9.61 -3.35
C ARG A 67 -2.19 -9.48 -1.84
N PRO A 68 -1.80 -8.36 -1.19
CA PRO A 68 -2.04 -8.17 0.22
C PRO A 68 -3.56 -8.10 0.52
N ARG A 69 -3.93 -8.38 1.77
CA ARG A 69 -5.32 -8.45 2.20
C ARG A 69 -5.64 -7.24 3.06
N ARG A 70 -6.72 -6.53 2.76
CA ARG A 70 -7.25 -5.50 3.64
C ARG A 70 -8.04 -6.19 4.76
N LEU A 71 -7.45 -6.23 5.94
CA LEU A 71 -8.03 -6.73 7.18
C LEU A 71 -8.64 -5.55 7.94
N THR A 72 -9.86 -5.71 8.44
CA THR A 72 -10.48 -4.72 9.33
C THR A 72 -10.73 -5.36 10.69
N ILE A 73 -10.28 -4.68 11.74
CA ILE A 73 -10.39 -5.09 13.13
C ILE A 73 -11.29 -4.09 13.85
N ARG A 74 -12.33 -4.55 14.53
CA ARG A 74 -13.21 -3.69 15.31
C ARG A 74 -12.64 -3.48 16.70
N GLY A 75 -12.51 -2.23 17.12
CA GLY A 75 -12.11 -1.85 18.46
C GLY A 75 -13.24 -1.92 19.48
N SER A 76 -12.88 -2.01 20.76
CA SER A 76 -13.81 -1.91 21.88
C SER A 76 -14.44 -0.51 22.02
N ASP A 77 -13.84 0.49 21.40
CA ASP A 77 -14.34 1.85 21.22
C ASP A 77 -15.43 1.97 20.14
N GLY A 78 -15.70 0.89 19.39
CA GLY A 78 -16.67 0.84 18.31
C GLY A 78 -16.13 1.29 16.94
N LEU A 79 -14.85 1.65 16.84
CA LEU A 79 -14.23 2.07 15.59
C LEU A 79 -13.66 0.88 14.81
N ASP A 80 -13.58 1.02 13.49
CA ASP A 80 -13.01 0.03 12.59
C ASP A 80 -11.59 0.43 12.20
N TYR A 81 -10.62 -0.41 12.56
CA TYR A 81 -9.20 -0.22 12.28
C TYR A 81 -8.78 -1.08 11.09
N LYS A 82 -8.36 -0.44 10.01
CA LYS A 82 -8.01 -1.09 8.76
C LYS A 82 -6.50 -1.31 8.67
N PHE A 83 -6.11 -2.48 8.19
CA PHE A 83 -4.73 -2.86 7.97
C PHE A 83 -4.57 -3.53 6.61
N LEU A 84 -3.42 -3.32 5.99
CA LEU A 84 -2.91 -4.08 4.87
C LEU A 84 -2.05 -5.23 5.41
N LEU A 85 -2.59 -6.44 5.37
CA LEU A 85 -1.88 -7.68 5.67
C LEU A 85 -1.00 -8.06 4.47
N LYS A 86 0.31 -7.91 4.63
CA LYS A 86 1.33 -8.34 3.68
C LYS A 86 1.89 -9.69 4.08
N GLY A 87 2.06 -10.56 3.09
CA GLY A 87 2.76 -11.84 3.22
C GLY A 87 3.87 -11.92 2.19
N HIS A 88 4.87 -12.75 2.47
CA HIS A 88 6.13 -12.84 1.73
C HIS A 88 6.95 -11.54 1.72
N GLU A 89 6.84 -10.74 2.77
CA GLU A 89 7.54 -9.46 2.90
C GLU A 89 7.96 -9.22 4.35
N ASP A 90 9.20 -8.80 4.55
CA ASP A 90 9.75 -8.47 5.87
C ASP A 90 9.55 -6.97 6.15
N LEU A 91 8.67 -6.65 7.09
CA LEU A 91 8.30 -5.26 7.41
C LEU A 91 9.17 -4.61 8.48
N ARG A 92 10.24 -5.27 8.93
CA ARG A 92 11.12 -4.70 9.98
C ARG A 92 11.83 -3.43 9.49
N GLN A 93 12.16 -3.33 8.21
CA GLN A 93 12.76 -2.11 7.66
C GLN A 93 11.76 -0.95 7.69
N ASP A 94 10.54 -1.17 7.20
CA ASP A 94 9.45 -0.20 7.23
C ASP A 94 9.14 0.28 8.67
N GLU A 95 9.14 -0.64 9.64
CA GLU A 95 8.97 -0.32 11.06
C GLU A 95 10.04 0.68 11.55
N ARG A 96 11.31 0.45 11.20
CA ARG A 96 12.41 1.35 11.59
C ARG A 96 12.35 2.69 10.87
N VAL A 97 11.90 2.72 9.61
CA VAL A 97 11.65 3.99 8.90
C VAL A 97 10.56 4.80 9.58
N MET A 98 9.46 4.17 10.02
CA MET A 98 8.41 4.86 10.77
C MET A 98 8.89 5.38 12.14
N GLN A 99 9.82 4.68 12.79
CA GLN A 99 10.47 5.17 14.01
C GLN A 99 11.34 6.41 13.71
N LEU A 100 12.14 6.36 12.64
CA LEU A 100 12.95 7.49 12.19
C LEU A 100 12.08 8.71 11.86
N PHE A 101 10.97 8.53 11.14
CA PHE A 101 10.03 9.63 10.89
C PHE A 101 9.43 10.19 12.17
N GLY A 102 9.27 9.37 13.22
CA GLY A 102 8.89 9.86 14.55
C GLY A 102 9.93 10.79 15.16
N LEU A 103 11.21 10.44 15.02
CA LEU A 103 12.30 11.31 15.45
C LEU A 103 12.34 12.60 14.62
N VAL A 104 12.21 12.51 13.29
CA VAL A 104 12.19 13.69 12.41
C VAL A 104 11.05 14.65 12.78
N ASN A 105 9.83 14.14 12.97
CA ASN A 105 8.70 14.98 13.39
C ASN A 105 8.95 15.65 14.74
N THR A 106 9.65 14.97 15.66
CA THR A 106 10.03 15.55 16.95
C THR A 106 11.03 16.70 16.77
N LEU A 107 12.00 16.56 15.86
CA LEU A 107 12.96 17.61 15.55
C LEU A 107 12.29 18.81 14.88
N LEU A 108 11.42 18.57 13.90
CA LEU A 108 10.65 19.62 13.20
C LEU A 108 9.73 20.40 14.15
N ALA A 109 9.13 19.73 15.14
CA ALA A 109 8.27 20.40 16.11
C ALA A 109 9.06 21.24 17.14
N ASN A 110 10.32 20.90 17.40
CA ASN A 110 11.16 21.60 18.37
C ASN A 110 11.97 22.76 17.76
N ASP A 111 12.18 22.75 16.45
CA ASP A 111 12.82 23.87 15.77
C ASP A 111 11.86 25.06 15.64
N ARG A 112 12.37 26.26 15.93
CA ARG A 112 11.55 27.47 16.00
C ARG A 112 10.93 27.80 14.65
N GLU A 113 11.65 27.68 13.55
CA GLU A 113 11.13 28.06 12.23
C GLU A 113 10.09 27.05 11.74
N THR A 114 10.41 25.76 11.83
CA THR A 114 9.52 24.71 11.30
C THR A 114 8.28 24.49 12.16
N SER A 115 8.36 24.75 13.48
CA SER A 115 7.22 24.62 14.40
C SER A 115 6.03 25.53 14.05
N TYR A 116 6.26 26.67 13.41
CA TYR A 116 5.17 27.58 12.99
C TYR A 116 4.48 27.17 11.69
N THR A 117 5.01 26.14 11.01
CA THR A 117 4.56 25.72 9.67
C THR A 117 3.88 24.35 9.66
N ASP A 118 3.63 23.76 10.83
CA ASP A 118 2.99 22.44 11.00
C ASP A 118 3.59 21.34 10.12
N LEU A 119 4.91 21.39 9.90
CA LEU A 119 5.61 20.39 9.09
C LEU A 119 5.72 19.07 9.84
N SER A 120 5.14 18.03 9.25
CA SER A 120 5.26 16.67 9.75
C SER A 120 5.17 15.66 8.62
N ILE A 121 5.87 14.55 8.80
CA ILE A 121 5.76 13.38 7.95
C ILE A 121 4.59 12.54 8.48
N GLU A 122 3.57 12.33 7.65
CA GLU A 122 2.46 11.45 8.00
C GLU A 122 2.97 10.02 8.19
N LYS A 123 2.67 9.43 9.36
CA LYS A 123 3.11 8.09 9.73
C LYS A 123 1.93 7.15 9.81
N TYR A 124 2.20 5.89 9.50
CA TYR A 124 1.24 4.80 9.70
C TYR A 124 1.89 3.69 10.53
N PRO A 125 1.09 2.91 11.28
CA PRO A 125 1.62 1.83 12.09
C PRO A 125 2.13 0.70 11.18
N VAL A 126 3.30 0.14 11.51
CA VAL A 126 3.85 -1.05 10.87
C VAL A 126 4.10 -2.08 11.96
N ILE A 127 3.48 -3.25 11.83
CA ILE A 127 3.53 -4.32 12.83
C ILE A 127 4.06 -5.59 12.16
N PRO A 128 5.37 -5.88 12.27
CA PRO A 128 5.91 -7.16 11.87
C PRO A 128 5.26 -8.29 12.69
N LEU A 129 4.77 -9.34 12.01
CA LEU A 129 4.18 -10.53 12.65
C LEU A 129 5.14 -11.73 12.57
N SER A 130 5.94 -11.80 11.51
CA SER A 130 6.98 -12.81 11.31
C SER A 130 8.09 -12.24 10.42
N TRP A 131 9.09 -13.06 10.08
CA TRP A 131 10.13 -12.71 9.11
C TRP A 131 9.62 -12.51 7.67
N ASN A 132 8.36 -12.88 7.38
CA ASN A 132 7.77 -12.80 6.05
C ASN A 132 6.32 -12.31 6.03
N ALA A 133 5.81 -11.76 7.12
CA ALA A 133 4.45 -11.24 7.18
C ALA A 133 4.33 -10.12 8.19
N GLY A 134 3.39 -9.23 7.94
CA GLY A 134 3.03 -8.19 8.89
C GLY A 134 1.86 -7.33 8.45
N LEU A 135 1.50 -6.39 9.31
CA LEU A 135 0.40 -5.45 9.10
C LEU A 135 0.97 -4.05 8.85
N ILE A 136 0.42 -3.36 7.87
CA ILE A 136 0.62 -1.93 7.67
C ILE A 136 -0.73 -1.25 7.92
N GLY A 137 -0.77 -0.19 8.73
CA GLY A 137 -1.99 0.60 8.93
C GLY A 137 -2.47 1.16 7.61
N TRP A 138 -3.77 1.03 7.36
CA TRP A 138 -4.37 1.59 6.17
C TRP A 138 -4.53 3.11 6.35
N LEU A 139 -3.99 3.89 5.43
CA LEU A 139 -4.25 5.32 5.36
C LEU A 139 -5.56 5.55 4.61
N ASP A 140 -6.55 6.10 5.30
CA ASP A 140 -7.76 6.59 4.66
C ASP A 140 -7.47 7.91 3.93
N HIS A 141 -8.22 8.19 2.87
CA HIS A 141 -8.11 9.41 2.06
C HIS A 141 -6.75 9.64 1.38
N ALA A 142 -5.97 8.57 1.17
CA ALA A 142 -4.73 8.60 0.40
C ALA A 142 -4.90 7.83 -0.92
N GLU A 143 -4.38 8.40 -1.99
CA GLU A 143 -4.32 7.78 -3.32
C GLU A 143 -2.88 7.79 -3.84
N THR A 144 -2.55 6.82 -4.69
CA THR A 144 -1.24 6.82 -5.34
C THR A 144 -1.22 7.85 -6.46
N PHE A 145 -0.06 8.46 -6.70
CA PHE A 145 0.12 9.41 -7.81
C PHE A 145 -0.29 8.80 -9.16
N HIS A 146 0.02 7.51 -9.37
CA HIS A 146 -0.42 6.75 -10.55
C HIS A 146 -1.95 6.69 -10.68
N SER A 147 -2.66 6.42 -9.58
CA SER A 147 -4.14 6.39 -9.58
C SER A 147 -4.71 7.75 -9.98
N LEU A 148 -4.19 8.82 -9.38
CA LEU A 148 -4.65 10.19 -9.62
C LEU A 148 -4.44 10.61 -11.08
N ILE A 149 -3.24 10.39 -11.63
CA ILE A 149 -2.95 10.69 -13.04
C ILE A 149 -3.86 9.87 -13.95
N ARG A 150 -4.01 8.57 -13.68
CA ARG A 150 -4.86 7.68 -14.49
C ARG A 150 -6.30 8.20 -14.52
N GLU A 151 -6.88 8.49 -13.37
CA GLU A 151 -8.26 8.97 -13.28
C GLU A 151 -8.44 10.31 -14.00
N TYR A 152 -7.51 11.25 -13.80
CA TYR A 152 -7.52 12.53 -14.50
C TYR A 152 -7.44 12.34 -16.01
N ARG A 153 -6.46 11.59 -16.52
CA ARG A 153 -6.27 11.36 -17.95
C ARG A 153 -7.43 10.62 -18.59
N ASP A 154 -7.96 9.59 -17.93
CA ASP A 154 -9.12 8.84 -18.42
C ASP A 154 -10.34 9.77 -18.57
N SER A 155 -10.57 10.70 -17.63
CA SER A 155 -11.65 11.68 -17.71
C SER A 155 -11.45 12.73 -18.81
N HIS A 156 -10.20 13.05 -19.15
CA HIS A 156 -9.83 13.99 -20.24
C HIS A 156 -9.55 13.29 -21.57
N LYS A 157 -9.77 11.96 -21.65
CA LYS A 157 -9.50 11.13 -22.84
C LYS A 157 -8.03 11.17 -23.29
N VAL A 158 -7.12 11.44 -22.37
CA VAL A 158 -5.67 11.36 -22.60
C VAL A 158 -5.23 9.93 -22.29
N LYS A 159 -4.36 9.34 -23.12
CA LYS A 159 -3.84 8.00 -22.84
C LYS A 159 -2.82 8.07 -21.70
N ILE A 160 -2.84 7.08 -20.80
CA ILE A 160 -1.86 7.00 -19.70
C ILE A 160 -0.41 6.88 -20.20
N ALA A 161 -0.20 6.33 -21.40
CA ALA A 161 1.10 6.08 -21.98
C ALA A 161 1.46 7.08 -23.11
N SER A 162 0.83 8.26 -23.16
CA SER A 162 1.03 9.24 -24.23
C SER A 162 2.52 9.59 -24.44
N GLU A 163 3.25 9.87 -23.37
CA GLU A 163 4.68 10.18 -23.41
C GLU A 163 5.46 9.03 -24.03
N HIS A 164 5.22 7.81 -23.54
CA HIS A 164 5.87 6.62 -24.06
C HIS A 164 5.52 6.38 -25.53
N MET A 165 4.27 6.62 -25.95
CA MET A 165 3.88 6.52 -27.36
C MET A 165 4.62 7.52 -28.24
N ILE A 166 4.86 8.74 -27.76
CA ILE A 166 5.65 9.76 -28.49
C ILE A 166 7.12 9.32 -28.56
N MET A 167 7.71 8.83 -27.47
CA MET A 167 9.07 8.29 -27.49
C MET A 167 9.23 7.16 -28.52
N MET A 168 8.24 6.26 -28.60
CA MET A 168 8.24 5.14 -29.54
C MET A 168 8.02 5.54 -31.00
N GLN A 169 7.68 6.81 -31.29
CA GLN A 169 7.66 7.34 -32.65
C GLN A 169 9.06 7.73 -33.14
N MET A 170 9.96 8.13 -32.25
CA MET A 170 11.37 8.43 -32.59
C MET A 170 12.24 7.18 -32.64
N THR A 171 11.99 6.20 -31.78
CA THR A 171 12.81 4.98 -31.69
C THR A 171 11.96 3.74 -31.48
N THR A 172 12.35 2.63 -32.10
CA THR A 172 11.75 1.31 -31.87
C THR A 172 12.30 0.61 -30.63
N ASP A 173 13.43 1.07 -30.10
CA ASP A 173 14.14 0.41 -29.00
C ASP A 173 14.86 1.43 -28.11
N TYR A 174 14.08 2.09 -27.25
CA TYR A 174 14.60 3.09 -26.32
C TYR A 174 15.63 2.52 -25.35
N ASP A 175 15.46 1.28 -24.89
CA ASP A 175 16.26 0.69 -23.82
C ASP A 175 17.73 0.51 -24.22
N HIS A 176 18.00 0.25 -25.51
CA HIS A 176 19.34 0.02 -26.05
C HIS A 176 20.04 1.28 -26.58
N LEU A 177 19.40 2.45 -26.49
CA LEU A 177 20.02 3.72 -26.90
C LEU A 177 21.16 4.14 -25.96
N ALA A 178 22.17 4.82 -26.53
CA ALA A 178 23.18 5.51 -25.76
C ALA A 178 22.55 6.66 -24.95
N LEU A 179 23.22 7.10 -23.88
CA LEU A 179 22.68 8.13 -22.98
C LEU A 179 22.24 9.40 -23.73
N ILE A 180 23.07 9.91 -24.65
CA ILE A 180 22.75 11.14 -25.40
C ILE A 180 21.50 10.97 -26.28
N GLN A 181 21.31 9.79 -26.86
CA GLN A 181 20.13 9.47 -27.66
C GLN A 181 18.88 9.31 -26.78
N LYS A 182 19.03 8.77 -25.56
CA LYS A 182 17.93 8.71 -24.59
C LYS A 182 17.47 10.11 -24.17
N VAL A 183 18.41 11.02 -23.94
CA VAL A 183 18.11 12.42 -23.62
C VAL A 183 17.33 13.06 -24.75
N GLU A 184 17.79 12.93 -26.00
CA GLU A 184 17.10 13.49 -27.17
C GLU A 184 15.65 12.97 -27.31
N VAL A 185 15.44 11.65 -27.18
CA VAL A 185 14.09 11.05 -27.24
C VAL A 185 13.21 11.48 -26.06
N PHE A 186 13.79 11.62 -24.88
CA PHE A 186 13.07 12.08 -23.68
C PHE A 186 12.66 13.55 -23.80
N GLU A 187 13.58 14.43 -24.21
CA GLU A 187 13.32 15.85 -24.46
C GLU A 187 12.24 16.03 -25.53
N HIS A 188 12.30 15.24 -26.60
CA HIS A 188 11.25 15.25 -27.62
C HIS A 188 9.87 14.91 -27.03
N ALA A 189 9.77 13.87 -26.20
CA ALA A 189 8.49 13.53 -25.57
C ALA A 189 8.03 14.60 -24.57
N LEU A 190 8.96 15.21 -23.84
CA LEU A 190 8.70 16.28 -22.90
C LEU A 190 8.16 17.53 -23.61
N ASP A 191 8.79 17.97 -24.71
CA ASP A 191 8.37 19.14 -25.49
C ASP A 191 7.01 18.96 -26.17
N ASN A 192 6.60 17.71 -26.37
CA ASN A 192 5.32 17.35 -26.99
C ASN A 192 4.25 16.93 -25.97
N THR A 193 4.49 17.15 -24.66
CA THR A 193 3.50 16.90 -23.61
C THR A 193 3.44 18.07 -22.61
N GLU A 194 2.26 18.31 -22.04
CA GLU A 194 2.02 19.48 -21.17
C GLU A 194 2.04 19.14 -19.67
N GLY A 195 2.40 17.91 -19.28
CA GLY A 195 2.38 17.47 -17.88
C GLY A 195 0.97 17.27 -17.30
N GLN A 196 -0.01 17.01 -18.18
CA GLN A 196 -1.41 16.73 -17.86
C GLN A 196 -1.61 15.32 -17.27
#